data_AF-A0A434ER22-F1
#
_entry.id   AF-A0A434ER22-F1
#
_cell.length_a   1.000
_cell.length_b   1.000
_cell.length_c   1.000
_cell.angle_alpha   90.00
_cell.angle_beta   90.00
_cell.angle_gamma   90.00
#
_symmetry.space_group_name_H-M   'P 1'
#
loop_
_entity.id
_entity.type
_entity.pdbx_description
1 polymer ?
#
loop_
_entity_poly.entity_id
_entity_poly.type
_entity_poly.pdbx_seq_one_letter_code
_entity_poly.pdbx_strand_id
1 'polypeptide(L)' 'SSHSLAEQAGRIASDAGVRRLVLNHLIPADDPAIGEADWVAAVRKTWSGDLTIARDGLVVGLSS' A
#
# COMPACT_ATOMS: atom_id res chain seq x y z
N SER A 1 -9.87 16.37 -5.51
CA SER A 1 -9.69 15.18 -4.66
C SER A 1 -8.19 15.01 -4.44
N SER A 2 -7.73 14.89 -3.19
CA SER A 2 -6.29 14.83 -2.85
C SER A 2 -5.84 13.45 -2.36
N HIS A 3 -6.64 12.40 -2.62
CA HIS A 3 -6.35 11.02 -2.24
C HIS A 3 -6.34 10.08 -3.45
N SER A 4 -5.61 8.98 -3.33
CA SER A 4 -5.61 7.86 -4.30
C SER A 4 -6.20 6.61 -3.67
N LEU A 5 -6.90 5.80 -4.46
CA LEU A 5 -7.31 4.46 -4.03
C LEU A 5 -6.09 3.54 -3.98
N ALA A 6 -6.11 2.53 -3.11
CA ALA A 6 -5.06 1.51 -3.01
C ALA A 6 -4.80 0.79 -4.35
N GLU A 7 -5.85 0.53 -5.12
CA GLU A 7 -5.74 -0.03 -6.48
C GLU A 7 -4.94 0.89 -7.43
N GLN A 8 -5.08 2.21 -7.30
CA GLN A 8 -4.34 3.17 -8.12
C GLN A 8 -2.87 3.20 -7.71
N ALA A 9 -2.58 3.13 -6.41
CA ALA A 9 -1.19 3.01 -5.93
C ALA A 9 -0.50 1.76 -6.46
N GLY A 10 -1.21 0.61 -6.48
CA GLY A 10 -0.71 -0.62 -7.10
C GLY A 10 -0.44 -0.47 -8.60
N ARG A 11 -1.35 0.18 -9.34
CA ARG A 11 -1.14 0.44 -10.78
C ARG A 11 0.09 1.32 -11.02
N ILE A 12 0.25 2.39 -10.25
CA ILE A 12 1.42 3.27 -10.32
C ILE A 12 2.72 2.50 -10.03
N ALA A 13 2.70 1.60 -9.04
CA ALA A 13 3.85 0.74 -8.72
C ALA A 13 4.23 -0.19 -9.88
N SER A 14 3.23 -0.78 -10.55
CA SER A 14 3.44 -1.57 -11.79
C SER A 14 4.05 -0.71 -12.90
N ASP A 15 3.44 0.44 -13.18
CA ASP A 15 3.86 1.33 -14.28
C ASP A 15 5.27 1.89 -14.08
N ALA A 16 5.64 2.16 -12.83
CA ALA A 16 6.97 2.65 -12.46
C ALA A 16 8.03 1.53 -12.33
N GLY A 17 7.64 0.25 -12.40
CA GLY A 17 8.58 -0.88 -12.28
C GLY A 17 9.32 -0.93 -10.93
N VAL A 18 8.67 -0.49 -9.85
CA VAL A 18 9.31 -0.46 -8.52
C VAL A 18 9.51 -1.86 -7.95
N ARG A 19 10.55 -2.02 -7.13
CA ARG A 19 10.84 -3.29 -6.44
C ARG A 19 9.94 -3.54 -5.23
N ARG A 20 9.54 -2.47 -4.53
CA ARG A 20 8.69 -2.51 -3.32
C ARG A 20 7.78 -1.29 -3.28
N LEU A 21 6.55 -1.47 -2.82
CA LEU A 21 5.58 -0.42 -2.50
C LEU A 21 5.33 -0.44 -0.99
N VAL A 22 5.49 0.73 -0.38
CA VAL A 22 5.13 0.94 1.04
C VAL A 22 3.91 1.86 1.07
N LEU A 23 2.73 1.30 1.30
CA LEU A 23 1.47 2.04 1.34
C LEU A 23 1.29 2.70 2.71
N ASN A 24 1.07 4.02 2.73
CA ASN A 24 0.87 4.82 3.94
C ASN A 24 -0.27 5.83 3.74
N HIS A 25 -0.57 6.63 4.77
CA HIS A 25 -1.67 7.61 4.76
C HIS A 25 -3.04 6.94 4.51
N LEU A 26 -3.33 5.90 5.27
CA LEU A 26 -4.54 5.06 5.13
C LEU A 26 -5.75 5.77 5.75
N ILE A 27 -6.87 5.81 5.03
CA ILE A 27 -8.15 6.34 5.51
C ILE A 27 -9.28 5.47 4.91
N PRO A 28 -10.21 4.92 5.71
CA PRO A 28 -10.33 5.07 7.16
C PRO A 28 -9.24 4.29 7.92
N ALA A 29 -8.69 4.87 8.98
CA ALA A 29 -7.69 4.23 9.85
C ALA A 29 -8.27 3.81 11.22
N ASP A 30 -9.42 4.37 11.57
CA ASP A 30 -10.14 4.21 12.83
C ASP A 30 -11.34 3.25 12.71
N ASP A 31 -11.63 2.74 11.51
CA ASP A 31 -12.66 1.74 11.28
C ASP A 31 -12.13 0.34 11.66
N PRO A 32 -12.63 -0.30 12.73
CA PRO A 32 -12.17 -1.63 13.14
C PRO A 32 -12.55 -2.74 12.16
N ALA A 33 -13.45 -2.48 11.21
CA ALA A 33 -13.81 -3.43 10.16
C ALA A 33 -12.80 -3.46 9.00
N ILE A 34 -11.88 -2.48 8.93
CA ILE A 34 -10.86 -2.37 7.87
C ILE A 34 -9.48 -2.61 8.48
N GLY A 35 -8.87 -3.74 8.11
CA GLY A 35 -7.55 -4.14 8.57
C GLY A 35 -6.48 -4.14 7.47
N GLU A 36 -5.27 -4.56 7.84
CA GLU A 36 -4.15 -4.73 6.91
C GLU A 36 -4.50 -5.62 5.71
N ALA A 37 -5.28 -6.67 5.93
CA ALA A 37 -5.70 -7.61 4.90
C ALA A 37 -6.55 -6.94 3.80
N ASP A 38 -7.40 -5.97 4.16
CA ASP A 38 -8.24 -5.25 3.19
C ASP A 38 -7.40 -4.35 2.30
N TRP A 39 -6.42 -3.66 2.89
CA TRP A 39 -5.45 -2.85 2.15
C TRP A 39 -4.61 -3.69 1.20
N VAL A 40 -4.12 -4.83 1.68
CA VAL A 40 -3.41 -5.80 0.83
C VAL A 40 -4.32 -6.25 -0.31
N ALA A 41 -5.53 -6.72 -0.01
CA ALA A 41 -6.47 -7.19 -1.03
C ALA A 41 -6.77 -6.12 -2.09
N ALA A 42 -6.91 -4.86 -1.68
CA ALA A 42 -7.14 -3.74 -2.60
C ALA A 42 -5.93 -3.48 -3.52
N VAL A 43 -4.71 -3.41 -3.00
CA VAL A 43 -3.50 -3.24 -3.84
C VAL A 43 -3.29 -4.44 -4.77
N ARG A 44 -3.57 -5.66 -4.30
CA ARG A 44 -3.36 -6.91 -5.06
C ARG A 44 -4.21 -7.02 -6.32
N LYS A 45 -5.26 -6.22 -6.47
CA LYS A 45 -6.04 -6.14 -7.72
C LYS A 45 -5.23 -5.61 -8.90
N THR A 46 -4.17 -4.84 -8.66
CA THR A 46 -3.36 -4.19 -9.72
C THR A 46 -1.86 -4.43 -9.58
N TRP A 47 -1.39 -5.01 -8.48
CA TRP A 47 0.04 -5.21 -8.24
C TRP A 47 0.40 -6.46 -7.42
N SER A 48 1.33 -7.26 -7.94
CA SER A 48 1.80 -8.51 -7.35
C SER A 48 3.17 -8.44 -6.68
N GLY A 49 3.81 -7.26 -6.66
CA GLY A 49 5.17 -7.08 -6.08
C GLY A 49 5.23 -7.04 -4.55
N ASP A 50 6.41 -6.70 -4.03
CA ASP A 50 6.67 -6.70 -2.58
C ASP A 50 5.94 -5.55 -1.86
N LEU A 51 4.91 -5.87 -1.09
CA LEU A 51 4.01 -4.90 -0.49
C LEU A 51 4.21 -4.80 1.01
N THR A 52 4.30 -3.58 1.52
CA THR A 52 4.25 -3.28 2.96
C THR A 52 3.12 -2.30 3.22
N ILE A 53 2.21 -2.65 4.13
CA ILE A 53 1.24 -1.71 4.70
C ILE A 53 1.90 -1.04 5.90
N ALA A 54 2.06 0.28 5.86
CA ALA A 54 2.75 1.01 6.90
C ALA A 54 1.91 1.15 8.16
N ARG A 55 2.58 1.17 9.31
CA ARG A 55 2.04 1.49 10.63
C ARG A 55 2.97 2.46 11.33
N ASP A 56 2.46 3.19 12.31
CA ASP A 56 3.25 4.13 13.10
C ASP A 56 4.48 3.44 13.70
N GLY A 57 5.64 4.09 13.57
CA GLY A 57 6.92 3.57 14.04
C GLY A 57 7.55 2.46 13.17
N LEU A 58 6.95 2.08 12.04
CA LEU A 58 7.56 1.12 11.11
C LEU A 58 8.85 1.70 10.48
N VAL A 59 9.92 0.93 10.51
CA VAL A 59 11.19 1.22 9.81
C VAL A 59 11.37 0.26 8.64
N VAL A 60 11.59 0.80 7.44
CA VAL A 60 11.87 0.00 6.24
C VAL A 60 13.35 0.13 5.88
N GLY A 61 14.09 -0.98 6.00
CA GLY A 61 15.46 -1.06 5.50
C GLY A 61 15.48 -1.12 3.98
N LEU A 62 16.36 -0.33 3.36
CA LEU A 62 16.64 -0.42 1.93
C LEU A 62 17.75 -1.45 1.72
N SER A 63 17.50 -2.40 0.83
CA SER A 63 18.51 -3.32 0.31
C SER A 63 18.74 -3.03 -1.17
N SER A 64 20.01 -3.11 -1.58
CA SER A 64 20.48 -2.89 -2.95
C SER A 64 20.14 -4.06 -3.85
#